data_AF-A0A6V8QSE2-F1
#
_entry.id   AF-A0A6V8QSE2-F1
#
_cell.length_a   1.000
_cell.length_b   1.000
_cell.length_c   1.000
_cell.angle_alpha   90.00
_cell.angle_beta   90.00
_cell.angle_gamma   90.00
#
_symmetry.space_group_name_H-M   'P 1'
#
loop_
_entity.id
_entity.type
_entity.pdbx_description
1 polymer ?
#
loop_
_entity_poly.entity_id
_entity_poly.type
_entity_poly.pdbx_seq_one_letter_code
_entity_poly.pdbx_strand_id
1 'polypeptide(L)'
;MYLISPLPSKLSPATQRIKASFGESSPVSLEHILYRETHTEAASSYIIRSEQTGSRTLVNYNDLPEMTVSEFEAVVRRFSPDDETWWHFEGRIPHTTLECVRTLRDKLPNAQISVEVEKPGRDGLRALAAEANVVFYSKSWAENSGHGSAESCLMSEKQRKASLAFCTWGAGGAAMCQFPKQEVVHCPVESRAKSVTVVE
;
A
#
# COMPACT_ATOMS: atom_id res chain seq x y z
N MET A 1 0.01 -9.86 12.28
CA MET A 1 0.03 -9.23 10.94
C MET A 1 1.27 -9.70 10.21
N TYR A 2 1.21 -10.05 8.92
CA TYR A 2 2.40 -10.50 8.17
C TYR A 2 2.88 -9.40 7.22
N LEU A 3 4.20 -9.26 7.08
CA LEU A 3 4.81 -8.47 6.00
C LEU A 3 5.35 -9.40 4.92
N ILE A 4 4.90 -9.19 3.69
CA ILE A 4 5.43 -9.85 2.50
C ILE A 4 6.11 -8.76 1.68
N SER A 5 7.43 -8.81 1.61
CA SER A 5 8.23 -7.82 0.89
C SER A 5 9.57 -8.42 0.47
N PRO A 6 10.11 -8.05 -0.70
CA PRO A 6 11.50 -8.30 -1.03
C PRO A 6 12.44 -7.63 -0.03
N LEU A 7 13.32 -8.41 0.59
CA LEU A 7 14.47 -7.90 1.34
C LEU A 7 15.77 -8.45 0.73
N PRO A 8 16.93 -7.83 1.01
CA PRO A 8 18.23 -8.41 0.64
C PRO A 8 18.45 -9.77 1.32
N SER A 9 19.60 -10.40 1.13
CA SER A 9 19.93 -11.67 1.79
C SER A 9 19.56 -11.65 3.27
N LYS A 10 19.06 -12.79 3.76
CA LYS A 10 18.63 -12.95 5.15
C LYS A 10 19.73 -12.60 6.16
N LEU A 11 20.99 -12.81 5.76
CA LEU A 11 22.17 -12.56 6.58
C LEU A 11 22.75 -11.16 6.39
N SER A 12 22.22 -10.34 5.49
CA SER A 12 22.79 -9.02 5.21
C SER A 12 22.63 -8.05 6.40
N PRO A 13 23.58 -7.11 6.60
CA PRO A 13 23.45 -6.08 7.62
C PRO A 13 22.20 -5.22 7.45
N ALA A 14 21.79 -4.94 6.20
CA ALA A 14 20.58 -4.16 5.92
C ALA A 14 19.32 -4.90 6.38
N THR A 15 19.20 -6.20 6.10
CA THR A 15 18.09 -7.03 6.58
C THR A 15 18.07 -7.08 8.10
N GLN A 16 19.22 -7.26 8.75
CA GLN A 16 19.31 -7.28 10.22
C GLN A 16 18.86 -5.96 10.83
N ARG A 17 19.28 -4.82 10.26
CA ARG A 17 18.85 -3.48 10.68
C ARG A 17 17.34 -3.30 10.55
N ILE A 18 16.75 -3.70 9.42
CA ILE A 18 15.31 -3.63 9.21
C ILE A 18 14.58 -4.48 10.25
N LYS A 19 15.00 -5.74 10.44
CA LYS A 19 14.38 -6.64 11.43
C LYS A 19 14.45 -6.06 12.85
N ALA A 20 15.60 -5.51 13.24
CA ALA A 20 15.78 -4.89 14.55
C ALA A 20 14.88 -3.65 14.74
N SER A 21 14.61 -2.88 13.68
CA SER A 21 13.77 -1.67 13.75
C SER A 21 12.31 -1.93 14.10
N PHE A 22 11.80 -3.14 13.84
CA PHE A 22 10.44 -3.52 14.24
C PHE A 22 10.32 -3.71 15.76
N GLY A 23 11.42 -4.05 16.45
CA GLY A 23 11.45 -4.36 17.88
C GLY A 23 10.88 -5.74 18.21
N GLU A 24 11.19 -6.24 19.42
CA GLU A 24 10.78 -7.58 19.87
C GLU A 24 9.27 -7.71 20.11
N SER A 25 8.59 -6.61 20.45
CA SER A 25 7.16 -6.56 20.72
C SER A 25 6.31 -6.26 19.46
N SER A 26 6.92 -6.27 18.28
CA SER A 26 6.21 -5.94 17.04
C SER A 26 5.07 -6.93 16.76
N PRO A 27 3.86 -6.45 16.41
CA PRO A 27 2.79 -7.33 15.93
C PRO A 27 3.00 -7.79 14.47
N VAL A 28 4.10 -7.35 13.83
CA VAL A 28 4.46 -7.67 12.45
C VAL A 28 5.37 -8.89 12.40
N SER A 29 4.84 -10.00 11.90
CA SER A 29 5.61 -11.19 11.56
C SER A 29 6.34 -10.99 10.23
N LEU A 30 7.63 -11.31 10.25
CA LEU A 30 8.54 -11.28 9.09
C LEU A 30 8.78 -12.70 8.54
N GLU A 31 7.86 -13.63 8.81
CA GLU A 31 7.96 -15.03 8.39
C GLU A 31 7.91 -15.22 6.86
N HIS A 32 7.19 -14.34 6.15
CA HIS A 32 6.94 -14.44 4.71
C HIS A 32 7.75 -13.44 3.87
N ILE A 33 8.90 -13.01 4.40
CA ILE A 33 9.83 -12.16 3.65
C ILE A 33 10.44 -12.93 2.48
N LEU A 34 10.59 -12.23 1.35
CA LEU A 34 11.16 -12.76 0.11
C LEU A 34 12.62 -12.33 0.01
N TYR A 35 13.55 -13.18 0.44
CA TYR A 35 14.97 -12.84 0.46
C TYR A 35 15.59 -12.88 -0.94
N ARG A 36 16.33 -11.83 -1.29
CA ARG A 36 17.15 -11.73 -2.50
C ARG A 36 18.60 -12.06 -2.12
N GLU A 37 18.92 -13.35 -2.07
CA GLU A 37 20.17 -13.85 -1.47
C GLU A 37 21.46 -13.33 -2.13
N THR A 38 21.39 -12.84 -3.36
CA THR A 38 22.53 -12.23 -4.07
C THR A 38 22.72 -10.74 -3.79
N HIS A 39 21.88 -10.13 -2.94
CA HIS A 39 21.90 -8.69 -2.64
C HIS A 39 22.19 -8.45 -1.16
N THR A 40 22.93 -7.40 -0.85
CA THR A 40 23.20 -6.98 0.55
C THR A 40 22.48 -5.69 0.93
N GLU A 41 22.27 -4.80 -0.03
CA GLU A 41 21.68 -3.47 0.16
C GLU A 41 20.17 -3.48 0.05
N ALA A 42 19.48 -2.82 0.98
CA ALA A 42 18.03 -2.65 0.95
C ALA A 42 17.61 -1.42 0.14
N ALA A 43 16.34 -1.41 -0.28
CA ALA A 43 15.68 -0.20 -0.78
C ALA A 43 15.90 0.96 0.20
N SER A 44 16.37 2.08 -0.31
CA SER A 44 16.82 3.22 0.48
C SER A 44 16.25 4.52 -0.07
N SER A 45 16.03 5.48 0.82
CA SER A 45 15.55 6.82 0.48
C SER A 45 16.45 7.86 1.12
N TYR A 46 16.95 8.80 0.32
CA TYR A 46 17.65 9.99 0.79
C TYR A 46 16.62 11.11 0.91
N ILE A 47 16.41 11.57 2.15
CA ILE A 47 15.40 12.59 2.46
C ILE A 47 16.13 13.90 2.76
N ILE A 48 15.97 14.87 1.87
CA ILE A 48 16.55 16.22 2.02
C ILE A 48 15.44 17.15 2.50
N ARG A 49 15.62 17.77 3.66
CA ARG A 49 14.64 18.72 4.23
C ARG A 49 15.15 20.14 4.14
N SER A 50 14.32 21.05 3.64
CA SER A 50 14.57 22.49 3.73
C SER A 50 14.16 22.98 5.12
N GLU A 51 15.12 23.50 5.90
CA GLU A 51 14.80 24.10 7.20
C GLU A 51 13.93 25.35 7.06
N GLN A 52 14.19 26.16 6.03
CA GLN A 52 13.46 27.41 5.80
C GLN A 52 11.98 27.19 5.47
N THR A 53 11.66 26.19 4.65
CA THR A 53 10.29 25.98 4.15
C THR A 53 9.59 24.78 4.79
N GLY A 54 10.34 23.90 5.45
CA GLY A 54 9.85 22.61 5.95
C GLY A 54 9.57 21.58 4.85
N SER A 55 9.81 21.89 3.57
CA SER A 55 9.63 20.96 2.46
C SER A 55 10.63 19.81 2.52
N ARG A 56 10.25 18.67 1.91
CA ARG A 56 11.09 17.48 1.79
C ARG A 56 11.22 17.04 0.34
N THR A 57 12.44 16.73 -0.07
CA THR A 57 12.76 16.11 -1.36
C THR A 57 13.21 14.69 -1.09
N LEU A 58 12.58 13.72 -1.75
CA LEU A 58 12.90 12.30 -1.57
C LEU A 58 13.57 11.78 -2.84
N VAL A 59 14.78 11.23 -2.70
CA VAL A 59 15.49 10.49 -3.75
C VAL A 59 15.47 9.02 -3.36
N ASN A 60 14.66 8.23 -4.06
CA ASN A 60 14.50 6.80 -3.78
C ASN A 60 15.42 5.97 -4.68
N TYR A 61 16.07 4.96 -4.10
CA TYR A 61 16.87 3.97 -4.81
C TYR A 61 16.48 2.57 -4.34
N ASN A 62 16.18 1.70 -5.29
CA ASN A 62 15.90 0.30 -5.02
C ASN A 62 16.42 -0.55 -6.19
N ASP A 63 17.40 -1.41 -5.90
CA ASP A 63 17.97 -2.36 -6.85
C ASP A 63 17.49 -3.79 -6.59
N LEU A 64 16.66 -4.01 -5.57
CA LEU A 64 16.12 -5.33 -5.29
C LEU A 64 15.13 -5.73 -6.38
N PRO A 65 15.27 -6.95 -6.94
CA PRO A 65 14.27 -7.51 -7.82
C PRO A 65 12.90 -7.52 -7.14
N GLU A 66 11.89 -7.06 -7.86
CA GLU A 66 10.52 -6.96 -7.37
C GLU A 66 9.93 -8.37 -7.07
N MET A 67 8.85 -8.42 -6.30
CA MET A 67 8.14 -9.68 -6.01
C MET A 67 7.53 -10.26 -7.28
N THR A 68 7.63 -11.58 -7.46
CA THR A 68 6.96 -12.31 -8.54
C THR A 68 5.62 -12.92 -8.08
N VAL A 69 4.74 -13.20 -9.02
CA VAL A 69 3.44 -13.86 -8.75
C VAL A 69 3.66 -15.25 -8.13
N SER A 70 4.65 -16.01 -8.61
CA SER A 70 4.96 -17.35 -8.11
C SER A 70 5.46 -17.34 -6.66
N GLU A 71 6.26 -16.35 -6.28
CA GLU A 71 6.71 -16.18 -4.89
C GLU A 71 5.52 -15.87 -3.98
N PHE A 72 4.65 -14.98 -4.44
CA PHE A 72 3.43 -14.63 -3.72
C PHE A 72 2.50 -15.83 -3.57
N GLU A 73 2.25 -16.59 -4.63
CA GLU A 73 1.40 -17.79 -4.58
C GLU A 73 1.95 -18.83 -3.60
N ALA A 74 3.27 -19.01 -3.52
CA ALA A 74 3.88 -19.91 -2.55
C ALA A 74 3.57 -19.50 -1.09
N VAL A 75 3.46 -18.20 -0.80
CA VAL A 75 3.01 -17.71 0.51
C VAL A 75 1.53 -17.97 0.69
N VAL A 76 0.69 -17.68 -0.30
CA VAL A 76 -0.77 -17.89 -0.24
C VAL A 76 -1.12 -19.35 0.08
N ARG A 77 -0.39 -20.33 -0.47
CA ARG A 77 -0.60 -21.77 -0.20
C ARG A 77 -0.38 -22.17 1.27
N ARG A 78 0.18 -21.29 2.11
CA ARG A 78 0.37 -21.54 3.54
C ARG A 78 -0.87 -21.26 4.38
N PHE A 79 -1.88 -20.62 3.79
CA PHE A 79 -3.16 -20.30 4.42
C PHE A 79 -4.23 -21.31 3.96
N SER A 80 -5.20 -21.58 4.82
CA SER A 80 -6.34 -22.43 4.49
C SER A 80 -7.36 -21.65 3.66
N PRO A 81 -8.00 -22.24 2.64
CA PRO A 81 -9.10 -21.62 1.90
C PRO A 81 -10.28 -21.18 2.79
N ASP A 82 -10.45 -21.83 3.94
CA ASP A 82 -11.49 -21.52 4.92
C ASP A 82 -11.10 -20.36 5.86
N ASP A 83 -9.86 -19.87 5.81
CA ASP A 83 -9.41 -18.78 6.68
C ASP A 83 -10.01 -17.44 6.26
N GLU A 84 -10.58 -16.72 7.23
CA GLU A 84 -10.94 -15.31 7.07
C GLU A 84 -9.68 -14.44 7.20
N THR A 85 -9.15 -14.01 6.06
CA THR A 85 -7.91 -13.22 5.98
C THR A 85 -8.13 -11.85 5.38
N TRP A 86 -7.27 -10.89 5.72
CA TRP A 86 -7.25 -9.56 5.10
C TRP A 86 -5.88 -9.31 4.46
N TRP A 87 -5.89 -8.98 3.17
CA TRP A 87 -4.70 -8.73 2.36
C TRP A 87 -4.70 -7.29 1.87
N HIS A 88 -3.58 -6.60 2.09
CA HIS A 88 -3.39 -5.22 1.66
C HIS A 88 -2.26 -5.12 0.64
N PHE A 89 -2.50 -4.43 -0.47
CA PHE A 89 -1.51 -4.21 -1.51
C PHE A 89 -1.28 -2.73 -1.78
N GLU A 90 0.00 -2.33 -1.81
CA GLU A 90 0.43 -1.11 -2.50
C GLU A 90 0.28 -1.33 -4.02
N GLY A 91 -0.35 -0.40 -4.72
CA GLY A 91 -0.43 -0.38 -6.19
C GLY A 91 0.91 -0.05 -6.87
N ARG A 92 2.00 -0.71 -6.47
CA ARG A 92 3.37 -0.47 -6.93
C ARG A 92 3.59 -0.90 -8.37
N ILE A 93 3.26 -2.15 -8.68
CA ILE A 93 3.41 -2.78 -9.99
C ILE A 93 2.04 -3.35 -10.38
N PRO A 94 1.16 -2.55 -11.00
CA PRO A 94 -0.25 -2.92 -11.11
C PRO A 94 -0.49 -4.26 -11.79
N HIS A 95 0.30 -4.62 -12.81
CA HIS A 95 0.14 -5.90 -13.51
C HIS A 95 0.44 -7.09 -12.58
N THR A 96 1.60 -7.10 -11.92
CA THR A 96 1.96 -8.15 -10.95
C THR A 96 0.96 -8.21 -9.80
N THR A 97 0.61 -7.05 -9.21
CA THR A 97 -0.34 -6.99 -8.10
C THR A 97 -1.72 -7.51 -8.49
N LEU A 98 -2.19 -7.23 -9.71
CA LEU A 98 -3.46 -7.75 -10.21
C LEU A 98 -3.46 -9.27 -10.32
N GLU A 99 -2.38 -9.89 -10.80
CA GLU A 99 -2.27 -11.35 -10.84
C GLU A 99 -2.19 -11.95 -9.42
N CYS A 100 -1.54 -11.29 -8.47
CA CYS A 100 -1.56 -11.69 -7.06
C CYS A 100 -2.99 -11.64 -6.48
N VAL A 101 -3.74 -10.58 -6.77
CA VAL A 101 -5.15 -10.46 -6.35
C VAL A 101 -6.01 -11.57 -6.96
N ARG A 102 -5.83 -11.90 -8.24
CA ARG A 102 -6.54 -13.02 -8.88
C ARG A 102 -6.19 -14.36 -8.24
N THR A 103 -4.91 -14.57 -7.92
CA THR A 103 -4.43 -15.76 -7.20
C THR A 103 -5.10 -15.89 -5.84
N LEU A 104 -5.22 -14.79 -5.08
CA LEU A 104 -5.96 -14.79 -3.81
C LEU A 104 -7.43 -15.17 -4.01
N ARG A 105 -8.11 -14.61 -5.02
CA ARG A 105 -9.52 -14.95 -5.28
C ARG A 105 -9.74 -16.42 -5.61
N ASP A 106 -8.79 -17.05 -6.30
CA ASP A 106 -8.84 -18.47 -6.64
C ASP A 106 -8.54 -19.36 -5.43
N LYS A 107 -7.53 -19.02 -4.63
CA LYS A 107 -7.04 -19.90 -3.53
C LYS A 107 -7.69 -19.62 -2.17
N LEU A 108 -8.00 -18.36 -1.89
CA LEU A 108 -8.55 -17.87 -0.63
C LEU A 108 -9.83 -17.05 -0.92
N PRO A 109 -10.93 -17.70 -1.34
CA PRO A 109 -12.13 -16.99 -1.81
C PRO A 109 -12.77 -16.08 -0.75
N ASN A 110 -12.54 -16.37 0.54
CA ASN A 110 -13.04 -15.59 1.68
C ASN A 110 -12.16 -14.38 2.05
N ALA A 111 -11.00 -14.21 1.40
CA ALA A 111 -10.07 -13.13 1.71
C ALA A 111 -10.67 -11.74 1.42
N GLN A 112 -10.60 -10.84 2.40
CA GLN A 112 -10.81 -9.41 2.17
C GLN A 112 -9.56 -8.82 1.53
N ILE A 113 -9.75 -8.04 0.47
CA ILE A 113 -8.66 -7.43 -0.29
C ILE A 113 -8.81 -5.92 -0.28
N SER A 114 -7.74 -5.25 0.12
CA SER A 114 -7.62 -3.79 0.07
C SER A 114 -6.44 -3.36 -0.80
N VAL A 115 -6.60 -2.28 -1.55
CA VAL A 115 -5.55 -1.78 -2.46
C VAL A 115 -5.38 -0.28 -2.34
N GLU A 116 -4.14 0.19 -2.43
CA GLU A 116 -3.80 1.61 -2.54
C GLU A 116 -3.58 2.02 -4.01
N VAL A 117 -4.24 3.09 -4.41
CA VAL A 117 -4.19 3.72 -5.74
C VAL A 117 -3.65 5.14 -5.57
N GLU A 118 -2.32 5.25 -5.55
CA GLU A 118 -1.64 6.51 -5.20
C GLU A 118 -1.10 7.28 -6.42
N LYS A 119 -0.40 6.59 -7.33
CA LYS A 119 0.41 7.25 -8.38
C LYS A 119 -0.25 7.18 -9.76
N PRO A 120 -0.77 8.29 -10.30
CA PRO A 120 -1.59 8.29 -11.52
C PRO A 120 -0.89 7.83 -12.79
N GLY A 121 0.46 7.87 -12.84
CA GLY A 121 1.23 7.43 -14.01
C GLY A 121 1.46 5.92 -14.13
N ARG A 122 0.82 5.10 -13.30
CA ARG A 122 0.98 3.63 -13.34
C ARG A 122 -0.22 2.98 -14.05
N ASP A 123 0.02 2.52 -15.28
CA ASP A 123 -0.98 1.80 -16.06
C ASP A 123 -1.45 0.53 -15.35
N GLY A 124 -2.78 0.32 -15.33
CA GLY A 124 -3.42 -0.85 -14.72
C GLY A 124 -3.99 -0.62 -13.31
N LEU A 125 -3.78 0.54 -12.69
CA LEU A 125 -4.31 0.81 -11.33
C LEU A 125 -5.85 0.75 -11.23
N ARG A 126 -6.58 1.20 -12.25
CA ARG A 126 -8.04 1.08 -12.28
C ARG A 126 -8.50 -0.38 -12.35
N ALA A 127 -7.80 -1.22 -13.10
CA ALA A 127 -8.10 -2.65 -13.18
C ALA A 127 -7.82 -3.35 -11.84
N LEU A 128 -6.77 -2.93 -11.13
CA LEU A 128 -6.48 -3.40 -9.77
C LEU A 128 -7.57 -2.96 -8.78
N ALA A 129 -7.98 -1.69 -8.81
CA ALA A 129 -9.05 -1.16 -7.95
C ALA A 129 -10.37 -1.92 -8.14
N ALA A 130 -10.70 -2.30 -9.37
CA ALA A 130 -11.92 -3.02 -9.70
C ALA A 130 -12.02 -4.42 -9.06
N GLU A 131 -10.90 -5.01 -8.63
CA GLU A 131 -10.82 -6.35 -8.02
C GLU A 131 -10.83 -6.35 -6.47
N ALA A 132 -10.71 -5.18 -5.86
CA ALA A 132 -10.61 -5.03 -4.41
C ALA A 132 -11.97 -4.88 -3.72
N ASN A 133 -12.04 -5.29 -2.44
CA ASN A 133 -13.19 -5.02 -1.56
C ASN A 133 -13.11 -3.60 -0.96
N VAL A 134 -11.89 -3.11 -0.74
CA VAL A 134 -11.63 -1.77 -0.18
C VAL A 134 -10.57 -1.05 -1.01
N VAL A 135 -10.81 0.20 -1.39
CA VAL A 135 -9.87 0.98 -2.20
C VAL A 135 -9.46 2.26 -1.48
N PHE A 136 -8.17 2.58 -1.48
CA PHE A 136 -7.62 3.81 -0.93
C PHE A 136 -7.04 4.66 -2.07
N TYR A 137 -7.64 5.82 -2.33
CA TYR A 137 -7.16 6.79 -3.30
C TYR A 137 -6.34 7.89 -2.61
N SER A 138 -5.27 8.34 -3.26
CA SER A 138 -4.52 9.51 -2.84
C SER A 138 -5.12 10.80 -3.42
N LYS A 139 -4.81 11.94 -2.78
CA LYS A 139 -5.06 13.27 -3.35
C LYS A 139 -4.43 13.43 -4.74
N SER A 140 -3.19 12.98 -4.92
CA SER A 140 -2.47 13.11 -6.19
C SER A 140 -3.13 12.31 -7.32
N TRP A 141 -3.66 11.11 -7.03
CA TRP A 141 -4.46 10.35 -7.98
C TRP A 141 -5.72 11.12 -8.39
N ALA A 142 -6.45 11.63 -7.40
CA ALA A 142 -7.70 12.35 -7.61
C ALA A 142 -7.49 13.61 -8.47
N GLU A 143 -6.51 14.46 -8.12
CA GLU A 143 -6.19 15.68 -8.85
C GLU A 143 -5.79 15.38 -10.31
N ASN A 144 -4.94 14.37 -10.54
CA ASN A 144 -4.55 13.99 -11.90
C ASN A 144 -5.69 13.36 -12.71
N SER A 145 -6.69 12.77 -12.03
CA SER A 145 -7.91 12.26 -12.66
C SER A 145 -8.96 13.35 -12.90
N GLY A 146 -8.65 14.61 -12.59
CA GLY A 146 -9.52 15.76 -12.81
C GLY A 146 -10.51 16.03 -11.68
N HIS A 147 -10.31 15.44 -10.49
CA HIS A 147 -11.18 15.64 -9.34
C HIS A 147 -10.65 16.75 -8.43
N GLY A 148 -11.52 17.73 -8.13
CA GLY A 148 -11.21 18.85 -7.24
C GLY A 148 -11.39 18.55 -5.74
N SER A 149 -11.91 17.37 -5.38
CA SER A 149 -12.15 16.98 -3.98
C SER A 149 -12.11 15.46 -3.79
N ALA A 150 -11.91 15.04 -2.54
CA ALA A 150 -11.95 13.62 -2.15
C ALA A 150 -13.31 12.98 -2.48
N GLU A 151 -14.41 13.68 -2.22
CA GLU A 151 -15.77 13.24 -2.55
C GLU A 151 -15.98 13.10 -4.06
N SER A 152 -15.54 14.07 -4.86
CA SER A 152 -15.65 14.00 -6.32
C SER A 152 -14.91 12.78 -6.88
N CYS A 153 -13.75 12.44 -6.32
CA CYS A 153 -13.02 11.22 -6.67
C CYS A 153 -13.81 9.96 -6.31
N LEU A 154 -14.29 9.85 -5.07
CA LEU A 154 -15.04 8.67 -4.61
C LEU A 154 -16.34 8.43 -5.39
N MET A 155 -17.02 9.50 -5.80
CA MET A 155 -18.25 9.41 -6.59
C MET A 155 -18.01 9.07 -8.06
N SER A 156 -16.81 9.33 -8.57
CA SER A 156 -16.45 9.05 -9.97
C SER A 156 -15.77 7.69 -10.13
N GLU A 157 -14.86 7.33 -9.23
CA GLU A 157 -14.05 6.10 -9.27
C GLU A 157 -14.78 4.91 -8.61
N LYS A 158 -16.07 4.73 -8.91
CA LYS A 158 -16.90 3.65 -8.34
C LYS A 158 -16.42 2.29 -8.84
N GLN A 159 -16.10 1.39 -7.90
CA GLN A 159 -15.67 0.03 -8.24
C GLN A 159 -16.78 -0.98 -7.98
N ARG A 160 -16.97 -1.92 -8.90
CA ARG A 160 -18.05 -2.91 -8.84
C ARG A 160 -17.94 -3.85 -7.62
N LYS A 161 -16.72 -4.24 -7.24
CA LYS A 161 -16.46 -5.19 -6.15
C LYS A 161 -16.21 -4.52 -4.80
N ALA A 162 -15.95 -3.21 -4.78
CA ALA A 162 -15.64 -2.50 -3.55
C ALA A 162 -16.90 -2.25 -2.73
N SER A 163 -16.86 -2.57 -1.45
CA SER A 163 -17.87 -2.14 -0.46
C SER A 163 -17.52 -0.78 0.14
N LEU A 164 -16.23 -0.42 0.17
CA LEU A 164 -15.72 0.82 0.73
C LEU A 164 -14.64 1.43 -0.17
N ALA A 165 -14.66 2.74 -0.30
CA ALA A 165 -13.55 3.50 -0.87
C ALA A 165 -13.20 4.69 0.02
N PHE A 166 -11.92 5.01 0.10
CA PHE A 166 -11.37 6.11 0.88
C PHE A 166 -10.59 7.04 -0.05
N CYS A 167 -10.62 8.34 0.23
CA CYS A 167 -9.75 9.30 -0.44
C CYS A 167 -9.18 10.28 0.59
N THR A 168 -7.85 10.30 0.73
CA THR A 168 -7.16 11.19 1.67
C THR A 168 -6.87 12.54 1.01
N TRP A 169 -7.02 13.64 1.76
CA TRP A 169 -6.90 15.02 1.26
C TRP A 169 -5.94 15.89 2.06
N GLY A 170 -4.92 15.28 2.67
CA GLY A 170 -3.91 15.98 3.46
C GLY A 170 -4.53 16.76 4.62
N ALA A 171 -4.29 18.07 4.69
CA ALA A 171 -4.87 18.93 5.73
C ALA A 171 -6.41 19.02 5.71
N GLY A 172 -7.05 18.59 4.61
CA GLY A 172 -8.51 18.49 4.52
C GLY A 172 -9.08 17.24 5.18
N GLY A 173 -8.24 16.31 5.66
CA GLY A 173 -8.68 15.06 6.27
C GLY A 173 -8.84 13.94 5.25
N ALA A 174 -9.89 13.13 5.39
CA ALA A 174 -10.22 12.06 4.47
C ALA A 174 -11.73 11.95 4.27
N ALA A 175 -12.13 11.43 3.12
CA ALA A 175 -13.50 11.02 2.86
C ALA A 175 -13.57 9.50 2.70
N MET A 176 -14.70 8.91 3.09
CA MET A 176 -15.05 7.52 2.86
C MET A 176 -16.38 7.47 2.13
N CYS A 177 -16.53 6.57 1.17
CA CYS A 177 -17.79 6.26 0.51
C CYS A 177 -18.14 4.79 0.70
N GLN A 178 -19.36 4.51 1.16
CA GLN A 178 -19.88 3.15 1.27
C GLN A 178 -20.73 2.79 0.06
N PHE A 179 -20.46 1.63 -0.54
CA PHE A 179 -21.23 1.07 -1.65
C PHE A 179 -22.19 -0.04 -1.20
N PRO A 180 -23.36 -0.20 -1.84
CA PRO A 180 -23.88 0.58 -2.97
C PRO A 180 -24.62 1.86 -2.57
N LYS A 181 -24.72 2.18 -1.27
CA LYS A 181 -25.50 3.32 -0.75
C LYS A 181 -25.02 4.69 -1.27
N GLN A 182 -23.74 4.79 -1.63
CA GLN A 182 -23.07 6.03 -2.05
C GLN A 182 -23.15 7.13 -0.98
N GLU A 183 -23.14 6.72 0.28
CA GLU A 183 -23.08 7.63 1.41
C GLU A 183 -21.64 8.01 1.65
N VAL A 184 -21.35 9.32 1.57
CA VAL A 184 -20.02 9.87 1.78
C VAL A 184 -19.93 10.46 3.18
N VAL A 185 -18.95 9.99 3.94
CA VAL A 185 -18.61 10.50 5.27
C VAL A 185 -17.27 11.22 5.17
N HIS A 186 -17.21 12.44 5.68
CA HIS A 186 -16.00 13.25 5.75
C HIS A 186 -15.46 13.26 7.18
N CYS A 187 -14.18 12.98 7.32
CA CYS A 187 -13.46 13.03 8.58
C CYS A 187 -12.36 14.11 8.47
N PRO A 188 -12.56 15.32 9.02
CA PRO A 188 -11.53 16.36 9.00
C PRO A 188 -10.35 15.99 9.92
N VAL A 189 -9.21 16.65 9.72
CA VAL A 189 -8.08 16.55 10.67
C VAL A 189 -8.42 17.36 11.94
N GLU A 190 -8.50 16.70 13.10
CA GLU A 190 -8.85 17.33 14.38
C GLU A 190 -7.78 18.31 14.89
N SER A 191 -6.51 18.01 14.63
CA SER A 191 -5.39 18.90 14.96
C SER A 191 -4.29 18.78 13.91
N ARG A 192 -3.80 19.92 13.40
CA ARG A 192 -2.59 19.91 12.57
C ARG A 192 -1.44 19.46 13.46
N ALA A 193 -0.82 18.33 13.15
CA ALA A 193 0.43 17.95 13.78
C ALA A 193 1.40 19.14 13.67
N LYS A 194 2.01 19.53 14.80
CA LYS A 194 3.19 20.40 14.77
C LYS A 194 4.15 19.78 13.76
N SER A 195 4.71 20.59 12.87
CA SER A 195 5.60 20.17 11.79
C SER A 195 6.45 18.97 12.21
N VAL A 196 6.20 17.81 11.59
CA VAL A 196 6.85 16.55 11.98
C VAL A 196 8.36 16.71 11.78
N THR A 197 9.10 16.73 12.88
CA THR A 197 10.56 16.68 12.88
C THR A 197 10.95 15.23 12.58
N VAL A 198 11.28 14.94 11.32
CA VAL A 198 11.67 13.58 10.89
C VAL A 198 13.14 13.27 11.22
N VAL A 199 13.91 14.27 11.67
CA VAL A 199 15.33 14.16 12.01
C VAL A 199 15.61 15.09 13.20
N GLU A 200 16.00 14.52 14.34
CA GLU A 200 16.82 15.24 15.34
C GLU A 200 18.28 15.21 14.90
#